data_AF-A0AAD3MIC0-F1
#
_entry.id   AF-A0AAD3MIC0-F1
#
_cell.length_a   1.000
_cell.length_b   1.000
_cell.length_c   1.000
_cell.angle_alpha   90.00
_cell.angle_beta   90.00
_cell.angle_gamma   90.00
#
_symmetry.space_group_name_H-M   'P 1'
#
loop_
_entity.id
_entity.type
_entity.pdbx_description
1 polymer ?
#
loop_
_entity_poly.entity_id
_entity_poly.type
_entity_poly.pdbx_seq_one_letter_code
_entity_poly.pdbx_strand_id
1 'polypeptide(L)'
;YLESIFGLLFQLLQQVTECDTKMQVLHVISCVIERVNIQIRPYVGCLVQYLPLLWKQSEEHNMLRCAILTTLIHLVQGLGAESKNLYPFLLPVIQLSTDVSQPPHVYLLEDGLELWLVTLENSPAVTPELLRIFQNMSALLELSSENLRTCFQIVNAYIYLSATEFLQNYAESLCRSFCDLLKDITNEGQVQVLKVVEIALKVSPILGAHMFQPLLPAVFRGIVDGERYPVVMSTYLGIMGRVLLQNSSFFSSLLTQMASECSQETDQLLGSVIEMWVDRMDNITQPERRKLSSLALLSLLPSDNSVIQDKFCGIINICVEALHDVMTEDPETGTFKDCMLMSHFEEPKLSDDEEPPTEQDKRKKLLALEDPVHSVSLQQFVYEKLKAQQAMMGDQGFGVLMETVDTELVRQLQEFLQGL
;
A
#
# COMPACT_ATOMS: atom_id res chain seq x y z
N TYR A 1 16.67 8.78 -36.02
CA TYR A 1 15.34 9.12 -36.56
C TYR A 1 14.43 9.82 -35.56
N LEU A 2 14.49 9.47 -34.27
CA LEU A 2 13.63 10.04 -33.22
C LEU A 2 13.61 11.59 -33.21
N GLU A 3 14.78 12.22 -33.15
CA GLU A 3 14.90 13.69 -33.17
C GLU A 3 14.17 14.33 -34.36
N SER A 4 14.43 13.83 -35.57
CA SER A 4 13.84 14.36 -36.79
C SER A 4 12.32 14.15 -36.82
N ILE A 5 11.83 12.97 -36.44
CA ILE A 5 10.40 12.67 -36.39
C ILE A 5 9.70 13.58 -35.40
N PHE A 6 10.23 13.69 -34.17
CA PHE A 6 9.64 14.50 -33.13
C PHE A 6 9.65 15.99 -33.49
N GLY A 7 10.76 16.48 -34.05
CA GLY A 7 10.87 17.85 -34.54
C GLY A 7 9.85 18.19 -35.63
N LEU A 8 9.65 17.29 -36.62
CA LEU A 8 8.67 17.48 -37.69
C LEU A 8 7.22 17.42 -37.18
N LEU A 9 6.91 16.51 -36.26
CA LEU A 9 5.60 16.44 -35.62
C LEU A 9 5.29 17.71 -34.82
N PHE A 10 6.27 18.23 -34.09
CA PHE A 10 6.11 19.49 -33.36
C PHE A 10 5.89 20.68 -34.31
N GLN A 11 6.63 20.75 -35.42
CA GLN A 11 6.41 21.78 -36.45
C GLN A 11 5.00 21.68 -37.04
N LEU A 12 4.53 20.47 -37.34
CA LEU A 12 3.18 20.25 -37.83
C LEU A 12 2.13 20.73 -36.81
N LEU A 13 2.30 20.41 -35.52
CA LEU A 13 1.41 20.85 -34.44
C LEU A 13 1.27 22.38 -34.39
N GLN A 14 2.36 23.11 -34.63
CA GLN A 14 2.35 24.58 -34.63
C GLN A 14 1.68 25.19 -35.86
N GLN A 15 1.75 24.51 -37.02
CA GLN A 15 1.26 25.04 -38.30
C GLN A 15 -0.23 24.82 -38.49
N VAL A 16 -0.79 23.74 -37.94
CA VAL A 16 -2.21 23.41 -38.11
C VAL A 16 -3.09 24.30 -37.23
N THR A 17 -4.28 24.65 -37.73
CA THR A 17 -5.24 25.52 -37.02
C THR A 17 -6.45 24.74 -36.51
N GLU A 18 -6.85 23.65 -37.17
CA GLU A 18 -8.01 22.87 -36.76
C GLU A 18 -7.73 22.07 -35.48
N CYS A 19 -8.69 22.10 -34.54
CA CYS A 19 -8.56 21.38 -33.25
C CYS A 19 -8.41 19.88 -33.45
N ASP A 20 -9.20 19.28 -34.35
CA ASP A 20 -9.14 17.84 -34.64
C ASP A 20 -7.75 17.43 -35.15
N THR A 21 -7.17 18.21 -36.05
CA THR A 21 -5.82 17.95 -36.56
C THR A 21 -4.78 18.06 -35.44
N LYS A 22 -4.88 19.08 -34.57
CA LYS A 22 -3.98 19.21 -33.40
C LYS A 22 -4.08 18.01 -32.47
N MET A 23 -5.30 17.52 -32.20
CA MET A 23 -5.52 16.33 -31.39
C MET A 23 -4.84 15.10 -31.98
N GLN A 24 -4.97 14.88 -33.30
CA GLN A 24 -4.31 13.75 -33.96
C GLN A 24 -2.79 13.85 -33.88
N VAL A 25 -2.23 15.04 -34.07
CA VAL A 25 -0.77 15.25 -33.96
C VAL A 25 -0.30 15.02 -32.51
N LEU A 26 -1.02 15.51 -31.51
CA LEU A 26 -0.72 15.26 -30.09
C LEU A 26 -0.81 13.76 -29.74
N HIS A 27 -1.78 13.04 -30.28
CA HIS A 27 -1.90 11.60 -30.10
C HIS A 27 -0.67 10.87 -30.65
N VAL A 28 -0.25 11.18 -31.88
CA VAL A 28 0.97 10.59 -32.47
C VAL A 28 2.21 10.93 -31.66
N ILE A 29 2.34 12.18 -31.19
CA ILE A 29 3.43 12.60 -30.29
C ILE A 29 3.41 11.78 -29.00
N SER A 30 2.24 11.58 -28.39
CA SER A 30 2.07 10.78 -27.17
C SER A 30 2.53 9.34 -27.38
N CYS A 31 2.10 8.70 -28.47
CA CYS A 31 2.55 7.35 -28.83
C CYS A 31 4.07 7.26 -29.04
N VAL A 32 4.69 8.30 -29.62
CA VAL A 32 6.16 8.34 -29.77
C VAL A 32 6.83 8.42 -28.40
N ILE A 33 6.34 9.29 -27.50
CA ILE A 33 6.86 9.45 -26.14
C ILE A 33 6.75 8.12 -25.38
N GLU A 34 5.59 7.49 -25.41
CA GLU A 34 5.31 6.20 -24.76
C GLU A 34 6.30 5.13 -25.21
N ARG A 35 6.53 5.00 -26.52
CA ARG A 35 7.37 3.93 -27.08
C ARG A 35 8.87 4.13 -26.85
N VAL A 36 9.35 5.36 -26.71
CA VAL A 36 10.78 5.65 -26.50
C VAL A 36 11.14 5.95 -25.05
N ASN A 37 10.12 6.16 -24.20
CA ASN A 37 10.21 6.37 -22.76
C ASN A 37 11.32 7.39 -22.42
N ILE A 38 12.30 7.03 -21.59
CA ILE A 38 13.37 7.90 -21.10
C ILE A 38 14.22 8.56 -22.21
N GLN A 39 14.26 7.96 -23.40
CA GLN A 39 15.04 8.48 -24.52
C GLN A 39 14.45 9.77 -25.11
N ILE A 40 13.22 10.14 -24.74
CA ILE A 40 12.59 11.37 -25.23
C ILE A 40 13.18 12.64 -24.60
N ARG A 41 13.79 12.55 -23.41
CA ARG A 41 14.20 13.72 -22.59
C ARG A 41 14.93 14.83 -23.37
N PRO A 42 15.88 14.53 -24.27
CA PRO A 42 16.60 15.58 -25.01
C PRO A 42 15.72 16.37 -25.99
N TYR A 43 14.55 15.83 -26.38
CA TYR A 43 13.77 16.31 -27.52
C TYR A 43 12.48 17.05 -27.14
N VAL A 44 12.00 16.93 -25.90
CA VAL A 44 10.69 17.47 -25.48
C VAL A 44 10.66 18.96 -25.14
N GLY A 45 11.81 19.63 -25.08
CA GLY A 45 11.92 21.01 -24.56
C GLY A 45 10.97 22.01 -25.25
N CYS A 46 10.88 21.98 -26.58
CA CYS A 46 9.97 22.85 -27.33
C CYS A 46 8.50 22.53 -27.09
N LEU A 47 8.15 21.24 -26.96
CA LEU A 47 6.78 20.81 -26.68
C LEU A 47 6.36 21.29 -25.29
N VAL A 48 7.21 21.09 -24.27
CA VAL A 48 6.97 21.53 -22.89
C VAL A 48 6.69 23.04 -22.81
N GLN A 49 7.40 23.86 -23.58
CA GLN A 49 7.17 25.31 -23.63
C GLN A 49 5.88 25.68 -24.37
N TYR A 50 5.43 24.86 -25.31
CA TYR A 50 4.25 25.13 -26.14
C TYR A 50 2.94 24.70 -25.48
N LEU A 51 2.91 23.58 -24.74
CA LEU A 51 1.69 23.05 -24.12
C LEU A 51 0.93 24.06 -23.24
N PRO A 52 1.57 24.93 -22.42
CA PRO A 52 0.86 25.95 -21.67
C PRO A 52 0.10 26.95 -22.55
N LEU A 53 0.68 27.31 -23.70
CA LEU A 53 0.05 28.20 -24.67
C LEU A 53 -1.14 27.52 -25.33
N LEU A 54 -0.96 26.25 -25.71
CA LEU A 54 -2.01 25.45 -26.33
C LEU A 54 -3.20 25.23 -25.38
N TRP A 55 -2.93 24.94 -24.10
CA TRP A 55 -3.95 24.79 -23.05
C TRP A 55 -4.80 26.03 -22.86
N LYS A 56 -4.17 27.21 -22.92
CA LYS A 56 -4.87 28.50 -22.85
C LYS A 56 -5.72 28.75 -24.10
N GLN A 57 -5.23 28.38 -25.28
CA GLN A 57 -5.98 28.52 -26.53
C GLN A 57 -7.16 27.54 -26.62
N SER A 58 -7.09 26.40 -25.95
CA SER A 58 -8.13 25.38 -25.95
C SER A 58 -9.18 25.59 -24.84
N GLU A 59 -9.39 26.83 -24.37
CA GLU A 59 -10.26 27.10 -23.21
C GLU A 59 -11.70 26.61 -23.41
N GLU A 60 -12.22 26.76 -24.62
CA GLU A 60 -13.57 26.32 -25.02
C GLU A 60 -13.57 24.92 -25.68
N HIS A 61 -12.42 24.26 -25.77
CA HIS A 61 -12.24 23.01 -26.51
C HIS A 61 -11.79 21.87 -25.58
N ASN A 62 -12.73 21.31 -24.81
CA ASN A 62 -12.43 20.26 -23.82
C ASN A 62 -11.78 19.01 -24.43
N MET A 63 -12.16 18.58 -25.64
CA MET A 63 -11.51 17.42 -26.29
C MET A 63 -10.03 17.65 -26.60
N LEU A 64 -9.66 18.89 -26.96
CA LEU A 64 -8.25 19.24 -27.16
C LEU A 64 -7.52 19.29 -25.81
N ARG A 65 -8.19 19.69 -24.73
CA ARG A 65 -7.64 19.59 -23.37
C ARG A 65 -7.40 18.13 -22.95
N CYS A 66 -8.30 17.20 -23.24
CA CYS A 66 -8.06 15.77 -23.02
C CYS A 66 -6.77 15.32 -23.73
N ALA A 67 -6.61 15.64 -25.02
CA ALA A 67 -5.39 15.31 -25.76
C ALA A 67 -4.11 15.91 -25.15
N ILE A 68 -4.20 17.11 -24.56
CA ILE A 68 -3.08 17.73 -23.82
C ILE A 68 -2.79 16.98 -22.53
N LEU A 69 -3.83 16.58 -21.75
CA LEU A 69 -3.66 15.77 -20.54
C LEU A 69 -2.99 14.44 -20.86
N THR A 70 -3.46 13.71 -21.87
CA THR A 70 -2.84 12.47 -22.35
C THR A 70 -1.37 12.70 -22.73
N THR A 71 -1.07 13.81 -23.42
CA THR A 71 0.33 14.15 -23.75
C THR A 71 1.17 14.39 -22.50
N LEU A 72 0.62 15.07 -21.50
CA LEU A 72 1.29 15.34 -20.22
C LEU A 72 1.55 14.05 -19.43
N ILE A 73 0.64 13.07 -19.44
CA ILE A 73 0.82 11.77 -18.78
C ILE A 73 2.10 11.09 -19.30
N HIS A 74 2.18 10.95 -20.63
CA HIS A 74 3.34 10.32 -21.28
C HIS A 74 4.63 11.14 -21.08
N LEU A 75 4.53 12.48 -21.09
CA LEU A 75 5.68 13.34 -20.80
C LEU A 75 6.20 13.14 -19.38
N VAL A 76 5.32 13.05 -18.38
CA VAL A 76 5.74 12.81 -16.99
C VAL A 76 6.43 11.46 -16.86
N GLN A 77 5.89 10.41 -17.48
CA GLN A 77 6.52 9.08 -17.52
C GLN A 77 7.91 9.12 -18.17
N GLY A 78 8.03 9.69 -19.38
CA GLY A 78 9.31 9.76 -20.09
C GLY A 78 10.35 10.65 -19.39
N LEU A 79 9.93 11.70 -18.70
CA LEU A 79 10.82 12.56 -17.92
C LEU A 79 11.20 11.94 -16.56
N GLY A 80 10.39 11.06 -15.99
CA GLY A 80 10.58 10.51 -14.65
C GLY A 80 10.74 11.62 -13.60
N ALA A 81 11.77 11.55 -12.76
CA ALA A 81 12.08 12.56 -11.73
C ALA A 81 12.31 13.98 -12.27
N GLU A 82 12.64 14.15 -13.55
CA GLU A 82 12.81 15.48 -14.18
C GLU A 82 11.46 16.15 -14.50
N SER A 83 10.35 15.42 -14.39
CA SER A 83 8.98 15.95 -14.55
C SER A 83 8.66 17.07 -13.57
N LYS A 84 9.40 17.20 -12.46
CA LYS A 84 9.33 18.35 -11.53
C LYS A 84 9.46 19.70 -12.22
N ASN A 85 10.17 19.76 -13.35
CA ASN A 85 10.34 20.98 -14.13
C ASN A 85 9.03 21.43 -14.80
N LEU A 86 8.04 20.54 -14.93
CA LEU A 86 6.72 20.83 -15.48
C LEU A 86 5.74 21.40 -14.45
N TYR A 87 6.04 21.30 -13.14
CA TYR A 87 5.10 21.62 -12.07
C TYR A 87 4.40 22.98 -12.19
N PRO A 88 5.07 24.09 -12.59
CA PRO A 88 4.41 25.39 -12.74
C PRO A 88 3.21 25.38 -13.68
N PHE A 89 3.18 24.48 -14.66
CA PHE A 89 2.05 24.29 -15.58
C PHE A 89 1.21 23.05 -15.23
N LEU A 90 1.88 21.94 -14.89
CA LEU A 90 1.28 20.64 -14.64
C LEU A 90 0.32 20.66 -13.45
N LEU A 91 0.73 21.24 -12.30
CA LEU A 91 -0.08 21.20 -11.08
C LEU A 91 -1.38 22.02 -11.19
N PRO A 92 -1.39 23.24 -11.77
CA PRO A 92 -2.64 23.94 -12.07
C PRO A 92 -3.58 23.18 -13.01
N VAL A 93 -3.03 22.45 -13.98
CA VAL A 93 -3.81 21.64 -14.92
C VAL A 93 -4.49 20.48 -14.19
N ILE A 94 -3.76 19.76 -13.33
CA ILE A 94 -4.33 18.70 -12.48
C ILE A 94 -5.42 19.28 -11.57
N GLN A 95 -5.13 20.40 -10.89
CA GLN A 95 -6.07 21.06 -9.99
C GLN A 95 -7.38 21.42 -10.68
N LEU A 96 -7.33 21.95 -11.90
CA LEU A 96 -8.52 22.30 -12.69
C LEU A 96 -9.27 21.06 -13.18
N SER A 97 -8.55 20.05 -13.66
CA SER A 97 -9.14 18.84 -14.24
C SER A 97 -9.84 17.97 -13.20
N THR A 98 -9.43 18.09 -11.93
CA THR A 98 -9.96 17.32 -10.79
C THR A 98 -10.89 18.13 -9.89
N ASP A 99 -11.22 19.38 -10.26
CA ASP A 99 -12.17 20.21 -9.52
C ASP A 99 -13.60 19.95 -10.00
N VAL A 100 -14.35 19.15 -9.23
CA VAL A 100 -15.74 18.76 -9.54
C VAL A 100 -16.72 19.94 -9.52
N SER A 101 -16.32 21.11 -9.01
CA SER A 101 -17.14 22.32 -9.05
C SER A 101 -17.11 23.02 -10.42
N GLN A 102 -16.15 22.67 -11.28
CA GLN A 102 -15.95 23.31 -12.57
C GLN A 102 -16.58 22.49 -13.71
N PRO A 103 -17.33 23.09 -14.64
CA PRO A 103 -17.96 22.36 -15.76
C PRO A 103 -17.04 21.43 -16.59
N PRO A 104 -15.75 21.77 -16.82
CA PRO A 104 -14.85 20.90 -17.59
C PRO A 104 -14.57 19.52 -16.95
N HIS A 105 -14.81 19.33 -15.65
CA HIS A 105 -14.49 18.06 -14.97
C HIS A 105 -15.12 16.85 -15.65
N VAL A 106 -16.34 17.00 -16.20
CA VAL A 106 -17.07 15.91 -16.90
C VAL A 106 -16.26 15.31 -18.05
N TYR A 107 -15.36 16.09 -18.66
CA TYR A 107 -14.50 15.64 -19.76
C TYR A 107 -13.08 15.32 -19.31
N LEU A 108 -12.58 16.07 -18.32
CA LEU A 108 -11.15 16.07 -17.96
C LEU A 108 -10.82 15.16 -16.78
N LEU A 109 -11.81 14.70 -16.03
CA LEU A 109 -11.58 14.07 -14.73
C LEU A 109 -10.76 12.79 -14.82
N GLU A 110 -11.09 11.89 -15.75
CA GLU A 110 -10.40 10.60 -15.89
C GLU A 110 -8.91 10.80 -16.20
N ASP A 111 -8.60 11.52 -17.29
CA ASP A 111 -7.22 11.87 -17.66
C ASP A 111 -6.53 12.73 -16.57
N GLY A 112 -7.29 13.57 -15.86
CA GLY A 112 -6.78 14.43 -14.79
C GLY A 112 -6.35 13.65 -13.55
N LEU A 113 -7.10 12.60 -13.19
CA LEU A 113 -6.74 11.68 -12.10
C LEU A 113 -5.53 10.81 -12.49
N GLU A 114 -5.49 10.32 -13.73
CA GLU A 114 -4.34 9.57 -14.23
C GLU A 114 -3.07 10.43 -14.22
N LEU A 115 -3.17 11.66 -14.72
CA LEU A 115 -2.06 12.62 -14.70
C LEU A 115 -1.60 12.92 -13.28
N TRP A 116 -2.53 13.04 -12.33
CA TRP A 116 -2.18 13.23 -10.92
C TRP A 116 -1.42 12.04 -10.36
N LEU A 117 -1.91 10.82 -10.58
CA LEU A 117 -1.27 9.59 -10.10
C LEU A 117 0.15 9.48 -10.66
N VAL A 118 0.29 9.57 -11.98
CA VAL A 118 1.59 9.46 -12.67
C VAL A 118 2.57 10.55 -12.23
N THR A 119 2.08 11.75 -11.92
CA THR A 119 2.88 12.83 -11.33
C THR A 119 3.43 12.44 -9.96
N LEU A 120 2.61 11.86 -9.08
CA LEU A 120 3.05 11.42 -7.76
C LEU A 120 4.05 10.26 -7.85
N GLU A 121 3.81 9.31 -8.75
CA GLU A 121 4.67 8.14 -8.94
C GLU A 121 6.08 8.51 -9.42
N ASN A 122 6.20 9.58 -10.21
CA ASN A 122 7.46 10.09 -10.74
C ASN A 122 8.03 11.28 -9.94
N SER A 123 7.31 11.78 -8.94
CA SER A 123 7.78 12.87 -8.09
C SER A 123 9.00 12.42 -7.29
N PRO A 124 10.12 13.16 -7.26
CA PRO A 124 11.27 12.83 -6.40
C PRO A 124 11.06 13.22 -4.93
N ALA A 125 10.23 14.22 -4.66
CA ALA A 125 9.87 14.66 -3.31
C ALA A 125 8.51 15.39 -3.33
N VAL A 126 7.86 15.50 -2.16
CA VAL A 126 6.65 16.31 -1.98
C VAL A 126 6.99 17.81 -2.08
N THR A 127 6.07 18.60 -2.61
CA THR A 127 6.11 20.08 -2.54
C THR A 127 4.78 20.61 -1.98
N PRO A 128 4.74 21.81 -1.40
CA PRO A 128 3.49 22.40 -0.89
C PRO A 128 2.39 22.50 -1.95
N GLU A 129 2.74 22.82 -3.19
CA GLU A 129 1.80 22.93 -4.31
C GLU A 129 1.24 21.57 -4.70
N LEU A 130 2.08 20.53 -4.75
CA LEU A 130 1.65 19.17 -5.04
C LEU A 130 0.75 18.64 -3.92
N LEU A 131 1.10 18.92 -2.66
CA LEU A 131 0.31 18.54 -1.50
C LEU A 131 -1.07 19.21 -1.50
N ARG A 132 -1.13 20.50 -1.87
CA ARG A 132 -2.37 21.28 -1.91
C ARG A 132 -3.43 20.72 -2.85
N ILE A 133 -3.05 20.04 -3.94
CA ILE A 133 -4.00 19.42 -4.89
C ILE A 133 -4.96 18.47 -4.18
N PHE A 134 -4.50 17.82 -3.11
CA PHE A 134 -5.29 16.88 -2.34
C PHE A 134 -6.59 17.46 -1.76
N GLN A 135 -6.72 18.79 -1.67
CA GLN A 135 -7.97 19.45 -1.27
C GLN A 135 -9.19 19.04 -2.13
N ASN A 136 -8.97 18.62 -3.38
CA ASN A 136 -10.04 18.13 -4.27
C ASN A 136 -10.53 16.73 -3.91
N MET A 137 -9.73 15.94 -3.17
CA MET A 137 -9.97 14.50 -2.98
C MET A 137 -11.29 14.19 -2.25
N SER A 138 -11.68 15.01 -1.26
CA SER A 138 -12.93 14.75 -0.51
C SER A 138 -14.14 14.71 -1.44
N ALA A 139 -14.25 15.70 -2.34
CA ALA A 139 -15.37 15.78 -3.27
C ALA A 139 -15.31 14.67 -4.34
N LEU A 140 -14.10 14.25 -4.72
CA LEU A 140 -13.88 13.14 -5.65
C LEU A 140 -14.32 11.79 -5.08
N LEU A 141 -14.04 11.54 -3.80
CA LEU A 141 -14.48 10.32 -3.11
C LEU A 141 -16.01 10.23 -2.96
N GLU A 142 -16.70 11.38 -2.96
CA GLU A 142 -18.17 11.46 -2.87
C GLU A 142 -18.87 11.42 -4.23
N LEU A 143 -18.16 11.67 -5.35
CA LEU A 143 -18.75 11.87 -6.67
C LEU A 143 -19.33 10.59 -7.29
N SER A 144 -18.47 9.60 -7.56
CA SER A 144 -18.86 8.34 -8.18
C SER A 144 -17.93 7.20 -7.78
N SER A 145 -18.44 5.97 -7.81
CA SER A 145 -17.66 4.76 -7.54
C SER A 145 -16.65 4.42 -8.64
N GLU A 146 -16.85 4.93 -9.85
CA GLU A 146 -16.02 4.63 -11.04
C GLU A 146 -14.56 5.06 -10.85
N ASN A 147 -14.34 6.19 -10.17
CA ASN A 147 -13.01 6.78 -9.98
C ASN A 147 -12.35 6.39 -8.65
N LEU A 148 -13.06 5.69 -7.75
CA LEU A 148 -12.58 5.40 -6.40
C LEU A 148 -11.25 4.62 -6.41
N ARG A 149 -11.08 3.69 -7.36
CA ARG A 149 -9.83 2.92 -7.48
C ARG A 149 -8.63 3.85 -7.69
N THR A 150 -8.73 4.77 -8.65
CA THR A 150 -7.67 5.73 -8.96
C THR A 150 -7.46 6.72 -7.80
N CYS A 151 -8.54 7.17 -7.16
CA CYS A 151 -8.46 7.99 -5.96
C CYS A 151 -7.68 7.30 -4.83
N PHE A 152 -7.93 6.02 -4.56
CA PHE A 152 -7.18 5.26 -3.55
C PHE A 152 -5.70 5.07 -3.95
N GLN A 153 -5.41 4.89 -5.23
CA GLN A 153 -4.02 4.85 -5.72
C GLN A 153 -3.30 6.18 -5.50
N ILE A 154 -3.97 7.31 -5.75
CA ILE A 154 -3.44 8.66 -5.49
C ILE A 154 -3.18 8.86 -4.00
N VAL A 155 -4.13 8.46 -3.13
CA VAL A 155 -3.95 8.52 -1.67
C VAL A 155 -2.73 7.69 -1.24
N ASN A 156 -2.61 6.46 -1.72
CA ASN A 156 -1.44 5.61 -1.44
C ASN A 156 -0.14 6.25 -1.93
N ALA A 157 -0.15 6.88 -3.11
CA ALA A 157 1.02 7.56 -3.66
C ALA A 157 1.48 8.72 -2.77
N TYR A 158 0.54 9.51 -2.21
CA TYR A 158 0.88 10.51 -1.20
C TYR A 158 1.45 9.91 0.09
N ILE A 159 0.87 8.82 0.58
CA ILE A 159 1.36 8.14 1.79
C ILE A 159 2.80 7.65 1.56
N TYR A 160 3.10 7.04 0.40
CA TYR A 160 4.47 6.65 0.08
C TYR A 160 5.41 7.85 -0.10
N LEU A 161 4.94 8.93 -0.71
CA LEU A 161 5.76 10.11 -1.02
C LEU A 161 6.15 10.90 0.24
N SER A 162 5.22 11.12 1.17
CA SER A 162 5.47 11.83 2.43
C SER A 162 4.36 11.53 3.46
N ALA A 163 4.42 10.36 4.08
CA ALA A 163 3.40 9.94 5.07
C ALA A 163 3.19 10.97 6.19
N THR A 164 4.26 11.49 6.78
CA THR A 164 4.15 12.41 7.92
C THR A 164 3.42 13.69 7.56
N GLU A 165 3.88 14.39 6.52
CA GLU A 165 3.30 15.66 6.10
C GLU A 165 1.89 15.46 5.56
N PHE A 166 1.67 14.42 4.75
CA PHE A 166 0.36 14.14 4.18
C PHE A 166 -0.68 13.79 5.26
N LEU A 167 -0.37 12.83 6.13
CA LEU A 167 -1.32 12.34 7.14
C LEU A 167 -1.66 13.44 8.15
N GLN A 168 -0.70 14.27 8.55
CA GLN A 168 -0.95 15.38 9.47
C GLN A 168 -1.90 16.44 8.89
N ASN A 169 -1.88 16.66 7.57
CA ASN A 169 -2.71 17.67 6.92
C ASN A 169 -4.09 17.16 6.49
N TYR A 170 -4.20 15.88 6.10
CA TYR A 170 -5.40 15.39 5.40
C TYR A 170 -6.00 14.09 5.95
N ALA A 171 -5.36 13.41 6.90
CA ALA A 171 -5.89 12.12 7.36
C ALA A 171 -7.24 12.26 8.09
N GLU A 172 -7.50 13.38 8.77
CA GLU A 172 -8.77 13.58 9.46
C GLU A 172 -9.97 13.63 8.49
N SER A 173 -9.87 14.43 7.42
CA SER A 173 -10.93 14.50 6.40
C SER A 173 -11.04 13.18 5.64
N LEU A 174 -9.90 12.58 5.28
CA LEU A 174 -9.85 11.29 4.60
C LEU A 174 -10.50 10.17 5.43
N CYS A 175 -10.20 10.11 6.73
CA CYS A 175 -10.78 9.12 7.63
C CYS A 175 -12.29 9.31 7.75
N ARG A 176 -12.80 10.55 7.78
CA ARG A 176 -14.25 10.82 7.74
C ARG A 176 -14.89 10.29 6.46
N SER A 177 -14.31 10.61 5.29
CA SER A 177 -14.78 10.08 4.01
C SER A 177 -14.76 8.56 3.97
N PHE A 178 -13.73 7.90 4.54
CA PHE A 178 -13.68 6.44 4.63
C PHE A 178 -14.76 5.87 5.55
N CYS A 179 -15.00 6.48 6.71
CA CYS A 179 -16.10 6.09 7.60
C CYS A 179 -17.46 6.17 6.90
N ASP A 180 -17.67 7.20 6.08
CA ASP A 180 -18.92 7.37 5.33
C ASP A 180 -19.04 6.37 4.18
N LEU A 181 -17.98 6.18 3.39
CA LEU A 181 -17.93 5.18 2.31
C LEU A 181 -18.21 3.77 2.82
N LEU A 182 -17.64 3.38 3.97
CA LEU A 182 -17.77 2.04 4.53
C LEU A 182 -19.21 1.68 4.96
N LYS A 183 -20.14 2.63 5.04
CA LYS A 183 -21.54 2.36 5.41
C LYS A 183 -22.31 1.62 4.32
N ASP A 184 -22.06 1.96 3.05
CA ASP A 184 -22.88 1.53 1.92
C ASP A 184 -22.07 1.00 0.71
N ILE A 185 -20.81 0.65 0.91
CA ILE A 185 -19.94 0.09 -0.14
C ILE A 185 -19.99 -1.43 -0.19
N THR A 186 -19.66 -2.00 -1.37
CA THR A 186 -19.48 -3.44 -1.52
C THR A 186 -18.29 -3.95 -0.71
N ASN A 187 -18.26 -5.25 -0.39
CA ASN A 187 -17.12 -5.88 0.29
C ASN A 187 -15.78 -5.66 -0.45
N GLU A 188 -15.82 -5.63 -1.79
CA GLU A 188 -14.62 -5.32 -2.59
C GLU A 188 -14.14 -3.89 -2.32
N GLY A 189 -15.05 -2.92 -2.34
CA GLY A 189 -14.71 -1.52 -2.05
C GLY A 189 -14.25 -1.32 -0.60
N GLN A 190 -14.85 -2.03 0.36
CA GLN A 190 -14.38 -2.06 1.74
C GLN A 190 -12.93 -2.53 1.83
N VAL A 191 -12.58 -3.62 1.13
CA VAL A 191 -11.21 -4.12 1.08
C VAL A 191 -10.26 -3.06 0.49
N GLN A 192 -10.68 -2.32 -0.54
CA GLN A 192 -9.85 -1.25 -1.12
C GLN A 192 -9.60 -0.10 -0.13
N VAL A 193 -10.65 0.37 0.57
CA VAL A 193 -10.50 1.39 1.61
C VAL A 193 -9.55 0.93 2.71
N LEU A 194 -9.74 -0.29 3.21
CA LEU A 194 -8.95 -0.84 4.29
C LEU A 194 -7.49 -1.12 3.88
N LYS A 195 -7.22 -1.44 2.61
CA LYS A 195 -5.85 -1.53 2.10
C LYS A 195 -5.11 -0.19 2.17
N VAL A 196 -5.80 0.94 1.98
CA VAL A 196 -5.18 2.28 2.18
C VAL A 196 -4.78 2.47 3.64
N VAL A 197 -5.66 2.08 4.57
CA VAL A 197 -5.38 2.12 6.02
C VAL A 197 -4.19 1.22 6.36
N GLU A 198 -4.15 0.00 5.82
CA GLU A 198 -3.04 -0.93 6.01
C GLU A 198 -1.71 -0.35 5.49
N ILE A 199 -1.72 0.33 4.34
CA ILE A 199 -0.53 1.01 3.80
C ILE A 199 -0.08 2.15 4.73
N ALA A 200 -1.00 2.95 5.27
CA ALA A 200 -0.66 3.97 6.25
C ALA A 200 -0.01 3.39 7.51
N LEU A 201 -0.52 2.25 8.01
CA LEU A 201 0.07 1.51 9.13
C LEU A 201 1.44 0.93 8.79
N LYS A 202 1.63 0.45 7.56
CA LYS A 202 2.93 -0.07 7.11
C LYS A 202 3.98 1.03 7.00
N VAL A 203 3.63 2.20 6.44
CA VAL A 203 4.57 3.31 6.23
C VAL A 203 4.84 4.09 7.51
N SER A 204 3.83 4.28 8.37
CA SER A 204 3.99 4.98 9.64
C SER A 204 3.12 4.34 10.73
N PRO A 205 3.59 3.26 11.39
CA PRO A 205 2.77 2.47 12.32
C PRO A 205 2.14 3.26 13.47
N ILE A 206 2.84 4.27 13.98
CA ILE A 206 2.34 5.11 15.09
C ILE A 206 1.35 6.14 14.57
N LEU A 207 1.75 6.93 13.56
CA LEU A 207 0.92 8.01 13.04
C LEU A 207 -0.31 7.48 12.32
N GLY A 208 -0.15 6.45 11.48
CA GLY A 208 -1.24 5.79 10.76
C GLY A 208 -2.31 5.23 11.69
N ALA A 209 -1.90 4.55 12.78
CA ALA A 209 -2.83 4.00 13.76
C ALA A 209 -3.62 5.09 14.48
N HIS A 210 -2.95 6.17 14.87
CA HIS A 210 -3.59 7.32 15.50
C HIS A 210 -4.57 8.02 14.54
N MET A 211 -4.16 8.26 13.29
CA MET A 211 -4.97 9.01 12.33
C MET A 211 -6.20 8.24 11.84
N PHE A 212 -6.10 6.93 11.69
CA PHE A 212 -7.22 6.07 11.29
C PHE A 212 -7.89 5.35 12.46
N GLN A 213 -7.61 5.75 13.71
CA GLN A 213 -8.22 5.19 14.91
C GLN A 213 -9.75 5.05 14.82
N PRO A 214 -10.53 6.00 14.27
CA PRO A 214 -11.99 5.86 14.17
C PRO A 214 -12.48 4.63 13.39
N LEU A 215 -11.65 4.07 12.49
CA LEU A 215 -12.00 2.88 11.70
C LEU A 215 -11.67 1.56 12.42
N LEU A 216 -10.69 1.57 13.33
CA LEU A 216 -10.14 0.36 13.92
C LEU A 216 -11.13 -0.41 14.84
N PRO A 217 -12.03 0.23 15.61
CA PRO A 217 -13.08 -0.48 16.34
C PRO A 217 -14.00 -1.30 15.44
N ALA A 218 -14.35 -0.80 14.25
CA ALA A 218 -15.19 -1.55 13.31
C ALA A 218 -14.45 -2.78 12.75
N VAL A 219 -13.17 -2.62 12.43
CA VAL A 219 -12.29 -3.74 12.03
C VAL A 219 -12.21 -4.80 13.14
N PHE A 220 -12.00 -4.36 14.38
CA PHE A 220 -11.91 -5.25 15.54
C PHE A 220 -13.21 -6.02 15.77
N ARG A 221 -14.37 -5.33 15.75
CA ARG A 221 -15.69 -5.98 15.84
C ARG A 221 -15.91 -6.97 14.71
N GLY A 222 -15.55 -6.62 13.48
CA GLY A 222 -15.65 -7.55 12.35
C GLY A 222 -14.89 -8.85 12.56
N ILE A 223 -13.76 -8.84 13.28
CA ILE A 223 -13.02 -10.05 13.66
C ILE A 223 -13.80 -10.84 14.71
N VAL A 224 -14.19 -10.20 15.81
CA VAL A 224 -14.87 -10.86 16.95
C VAL A 224 -16.23 -11.43 16.55
N ASP A 225 -16.98 -10.70 15.73
CA ASP A 225 -18.30 -11.11 15.23
C ASP A 225 -18.20 -12.19 14.13
N GLY A 226 -16.99 -12.49 13.66
CA GLY A 226 -16.73 -13.52 12.66
C GLY A 226 -17.17 -13.13 11.25
N GLU A 227 -16.54 -12.09 10.69
CA GLU A 227 -16.74 -11.64 9.31
C GLU A 227 -16.81 -12.83 8.32
N ARG A 228 -17.89 -12.85 7.54
CA ARG A 228 -18.27 -13.97 6.68
C ARG A 228 -17.53 -13.96 5.36
N TYR A 229 -17.13 -12.78 4.88
CA TYR A 229 -16.42 -12.65 3.61
C TYR A 229 -14.91 -12.86 3.84
N PRO A 230 -14.30 -13.96 3.32
CA PRO A 230 -12.92 -14.32 3.64
C PRO A 230 -11.89 -13.22 3.36
N VAL A 231 -12.05 -12.51 2.24
CA VAL A 231 -11.14 -11.43 1.84
C VAL A 231 -11.22 -10.23 2.78
N VAL A 232 -12.41 -9.92 3.29
CA VAL A 232 -12.61 -8.86 4.29
C VAL A 232 -11.99 -9.29 5.62
N MET A 233 -12.28 -10.50 6.08
CA MET A 233 -11.70 -11.08 7.30
C MET A 233 -10.15 -11.07 7.24
N SER A 234 -9.56 -11.54 6.14
CA SER A 234 -8.10 -11.51 5.92
C SER A 234 -7.55 -10.09 6.01
N THR A 235 -8.28 -9.10 5.51
CA THR A 235 -7.87 -7.70 5.57
C THR A 235 -7.98 -7.13 6.98
N TYR A 236 -9.01 -7.48 7.74
CA TYR A 236 -9.11 -7.13 9.15
C TYR A 236 -7.96 -7.71 9.98
N LEU A 237 -7.67 -9.00 9.80
CA LEU A 237 -6.56 -9.68 10.49
C LEU A 237 -5.21 -9.08 10.10
N GLY A 238 -5.01 -8.70 8.83
CA GLY A 238 -3.81 -7.99 8.39
C GLY A 238 -3.62 -6.65 9.09
N ILE A 239 -4.68 -5.83 9.16
CA ILE A 239 -4.66 -4.53 9.88
C ILE A 239 -4.35 -4.74 11.37
N MET A 240 -5.05 -5.66 12.05
CA MET A 240 -4.78 -5.93 13.46
C MET A 240 -3.40 -6.52 13.68
N GLY A 241 -2.89 -7.34 12.76
CA GLY A 241 -1.53 -7.87 12.80
C GLY A 241 -0.48 -6.78 12.72
N ARG A 242 -0.66 -5.77 11.86
CA ARG A 242 0.19 -4.58 11.79
C ARG A 242 0.17 -3.78 13.10
N VAL A 243 -1.03 -3.52 13.64
CA VAL A 243 -1.19 -2.77 14.88
C VAL A 243 -0.53 -3.50 16.05
N LEU A 244 -0.77 -4.82 16.20
CA LEU A 244 -0.18 -5.64 17.25
C LEU A 244 1.35 -5.70 17.15
N LEU A 245 1.88 -6.01 15.96
CA LEU A 245 3.32 -6.23 15.76
C LEU A 245 4.13 -4.93 15.85
N GLN A 246 3.64 -3.82 15.29
CA GLN A 246 4.42 -2.59 15.11
C GLN A 246 4.02 -1.46 16.06
N ASN A 247 2.88 -1.57 16.76
CA ASN A 247 2.39 -0.55 17.69
C ASN A 247 1.59 -1.17 18.86
N SER A 248 2.24 -2.05 19.62
CA SER A 248 1.62 -2.84 20.69
C SER A 248 0.95 -1.99 21.79
N SER A 249 1.46 -0.80 22.09
CA SER A 249 0.84 0.11 23.07
C SER A 249 -0.52 0.64 22.60
N PHE A 250 -0.65 0.94 21.31
CA PHE A 250 -1.93 1.29 20.70
C PHE A 250 -2.87 0.07 20.69
N PHE A 251 -2.35 -1.12 20.32
CA PHE A 251 -3.13 -2.36 20.36
C PHE A 251 -3.75 -2.60 21.74
N SER A 252 -2.95 -2.51 22.81
CA SER A 252 -3.45 -2.68 24.18
C SER A 252 -4.53 -1.66 24.53
N SER A 253 -4.35 -0.40 24.13
CA SER A 253 -5.34 0.66 24.36
C SER A 253 -6.66 0.38 23.63
N LEU A 254 -6.59 -0.05 22.37
CA LEU A 254 -7.75 -0.45 21.57
C LEU A 254 -8.44 -1.67 22.19
N LEU A 255 -7.68 -2.68 22.60
CA LEU A 255 -8.22 -3.88 23.24
C LEU A 255 -8.96 -3.53 24.54
N THR A 256 -8.41 -2.67 25.39
CA THR A 256 -9.10 -2.21 26.61
C THR A 256 -10.38 -1.43 26.29
N GLN A 257 -10.36 -0.58 25.26
CA GLN A 257 -11.58 0.11 24.79
C GLN A 257 -12.64 -0.91 24.36
N MET A 258 -12.28 -1.86 23.50
CA MET A 258 -13.20 -2.87 22.98
C MET A 258 -13.73 -3.79 24.08
N ALA A 259 -12.90 -4.16 25.06
CA ALA A 259 -13.30 -4.94 26.22
C ALA A 259 -14.38 -4.22 27.04
N SER A 260 -14.21 -2.90 27.25
CA SER A 260 -15.22 -2.08 27.90
C SER A 260 -16.52 -1.99 27.09
N GLU A 261 -16.45 -1.86 25.76
CA GLU A 261 -17.64 -1.83 24.88
C GLU A 261 -18.39 -3.17 24.89
N CYS A 262 -17.65 -4.28 24.87
CA CYS A 262 -18.20 -5.64 24.88
C CYS A 262 -18.61 -6.12 26.30
N SER A 263 -18.33 -5.35 27.35
CA SER A 263 -18.54 -5.75 28.75
C SER A 263 -17.84 -7.08 29.09
N GLN A 264 -16.61 -7.26 28.60
CA GLN A 264 -15.78 -8.44 28.82
C GLN A 264 -14.45 -8.07 29.48
N GLU A 265 -13.82 -9.03 30.15
CA GLU A 265 -12.44 -8.88 30.63
C GLU A 265 -11.48 -8.75 29.45
N THR A 266 -10.47 -7.87 29.58
CA THR A 266 -9.51 -7.56 28.50
C THR A 266 -8.81 -8.82 27.99
N ASP A 267 -8.38 -9.69 28.91
CA ASP A 267 -7.68 -10.93 28.57
C ASP A 267 -8.59 -11.94 27.88
N GLN A 268 -9.87 -12.03 28.28
CA GLN A 268 -10.84 -12.93 27.63
C GLN A 268 -11.12 -12.50 26.19
N LEU A 269 -11.22 -11.19 25.96
CA LEU A 269 -11.39 -10.65 24.62
C LEU A 269 -10.15 -10.92 23.77
N LEU A 270 -8.94 -10.76 24.33
CA LEU A 270 -7.70 -11.12 23.63
C LEU A 270 -7.69 -12.60 23.23
N GLY A 271 -8.06 -13.50 24.15
CA GLY A 271 -8.16 -14.93 23.85
C GLY A 271 -9.14 -15.24 22.72
N SER A 272 -10.28 -14.54 22.69
CA SER A 272 -11.28 -14.67 21.62
C SER A 272 -10.75 -14.18 20.27
N VAL A 273 -9.97 -13.09 20.27
CA VAL A 273 -9.33 -12.58 19.05
C VAL A 273 -8.25 -13.53 18.54
N ILE A 274 -7.42 -14.11 19.42
CA ILE A 274 -6.42 -15.12 19.03
C ILE A 274 -7.12 -16.36 18.45
N GLU A 275 -8.22 -16.81 19.05
CA GLU A 275 -9.03 -17.93 18.54
C GLU A 275 -9.60 -17.62 17.15
N MET A 276 -10.12 -16.41 16.93
CA MET A 276 -10.56 -15.99 15.59
C MET A 276 -9.42 -15.96 14.56
N TRP A 277 -8.20 -15.66 14.97
CA TRP A 277 -7.02 -15.75 14.11
C TRP A 277 -6.76 -17.21 13.68
N VAL A 278 -6.82 -18.14 14.64
CA VAL A 278 -6.63 -19.59 14.38
C VAL A 278 -7.74 -20.12 13.48
N ASP A 279 -8.99 -19.85 13.84
CA ASP A 279 -10.18 -20.34 13.14
C ASP A 279 -10.37 -19.78 11.72
N ARG A 280 -9.67 -18.70 11.38
CA ARG A 280 -9.80 -18.01 10.08
C ARG A 280 -8.47 -17.88 9.36
N MET A 281 -7.43 -18.60 9.78
CA MET A 281 -6.12 -18.59 9.13
C MET A 281 -6.23 -19.01 7.66
N ASP A 282 -7.10 -19.98 7.34
CA ASP A 282 -7.39 -20.44 5.96
C ASP A 282 -7.94 -19.35 5.02
N ASN A 283 -8.53 -18.28 5.57
CA ASN A 283 -8.98 -17.15 4.74
C ASN A 283 -7.80 -16.33 4.19
N ILE A 284 -6.61 -16.46 4.78
CA ILE A 284 -5.40 -15.76 4.37
C ILE A 284 -4.64 -16.65 3.39
N THR A 285 -4.70 -16.31 2.10
CA THR A 285 -4.04 -17.07 1.03
C THR A 285 -2.65 -16.53 0.65
N GLN A 286 -2.32 -15.31 1.07
CA GLN A 286 -1.06 -14.65 0.73
C GLN A 286 0.01 -15.00 1.79
N PRO A 287 1.15 -15.62 1.42
CA PRO A 287 2.21 -15.99 2.35
C PRO A 287 2.72 -14.82 3.20
N GLU A 288 2.82 -13.61 2.63
CA GLU A 288 3.24 -12.39 3.32
C GLU A 288 2.31 -12.06 4.49
N ARG A 289 0.99 -12.21 4.28
CA ARG A 289 -0.01 -11.96 5.32
C ARG A 289 -0.05 -13.08 6.35
N ARG A 290 0.21 -14.33 5.96
CA ARG A 290 0.32 -15.47 6.90
C ARG A 290 1.55 -15.30 7.80
N LYS A 291 2.69 -14.93 7.23
CA LYS A 291 3.91 -14.54 7.97
C LYS A 291 3.65 -13.37 8.91
N LEU A 292 2.95 -12.31 8.46
CA LEU A 292 2.55 -11.19 9.33
C LEU A 292 1.74 -11.65 10.54
N SER A 293 0.70 -12.48 10.34
CA SER A 293 -0.11 -13.01 11.43
C SER A 293 0.73 -13.82 12.42
N SER A 294 1.63 -14.67 11.93
CA SER A 294 2.53 -15.45 12.78
C SER A 294 3.48 -14.55 13.59
N LEU A 295 4.14 -13.58 12.95
CA LEU A 295 4.99 -12.62 13.65
C LEU A 295 4.21 -11.83 14.71
N ALA A 296 3.00 -11.39 14.39
CA ALA A 296 2.14 -10.64 15.31
C ALA A 296 1.75 -11.48 16.53
N LEU A 297 1.29 -12.71 16.36
CA LEU A 297 0.89 -13.57 17.48
C LEU A 297 2.09 -14.04 18.31
N LEU A 298 3.23 -14.34 17.68
CA LEU A 298 4.49 -14.63 18.39
C LEU A 298 5.00 -13.43 19.19
N SER A 299 4.68 -12.20 18.77
CA SER A 299 5.09 -11.00 19.50
C SER A 299 4.45 -10.91 20.90
N LEU A 300 3.34 -11.62 21.14
CA LEU A 300 2.72 -11.78 22.45
C LEU A 300 3.58 -12.62 23.42
N LEU A 301 4.55 -13.37 22.92
CA LEU A 301 5.50 -14.11 23.74
C LEU A 301 6.79 -13.28 24.00
N PRO A 302 7.46 -13.46 25.15
CA PRO A 302 7.04 -14.28 26.26
C PRO A 302 5.88 -13.67 27.07
N SER A 303 5.03 -14.50 27.68
CA SER A 303 3.91 -14.05 28.52
C SER A 303 3.59 -15.00 29.68
N ASP A 304 3.31 -14.42 30.84
CA ASP A 304 2.78 -15.08 32.03
C ASP A 304 1.24 -15.02 32.12
N ASN A 305 0.59 -14.39 31.14
CA ASN A 305 -0.85 -14.30 31.05
C ASN A 305 -1.47 -15.67 30.78
N SER A 306 -2.37 -16.12 31.66
CA SER A 306 -2.99 -17.44 31.55
C SER A 306 -3.78 -17.62 30.25
N VAL A 307 -4.43 -16.57 29.73
CA VAL A 307 -5.19 -16.68 28.48
C VAL A 307 -4.26 -16.85 27.27
N ILE A 308 -3.13 -16.15 27.25
CA ILE A 308 -2.12 -16.35 26.19
C ILE A 308 -1.52 -17.76 26.28
N GLN A 309 -1.30 -18.27 27.49
CA GLN A 309 -0.85 -19.65 27.72
C GLN A 309 -1.89 -20.68 27.28
N ASP A 310 -3.16 -20.47 27.57
CA ASP A 310 -4.26 -21.34 27.12
C ASP A 310 -4.39 -21.36 25.59
N LYS A 311 -4.02 -20.26 24.92
CA LYS A 311 -4.02 -20.14 23.45
C LYS A 311 -2.67 -20.49 22.81
N PHE A 312 -1.68 -20.94 23.58
CA PHE A 312 -0.32 -21.21 23.11
C PHE A 312 -0.30 -22.19 21.94
N CYS A 313 -1.06 -23.30 22.01
CA CYS A 313 -1.11 -24.29 20.93
C CYS A 313 -1.59 -23.70 19.60
N GLY A 314 -2.58 -22.80 19.63
CA GLY A 314 -3.07 -22.10 18.44
C GLY A 314 -2.04 -21.15 17.85
N ILE A 315 -1.29 -20.43 18.70
CA ILE A 315 -0.17 -19.60 18.26
C ILE A 315 0.86 -20.46 17.54
N ILE A 316 1.28 -21.59 18.13
CA ILE A 316 2.27 -22.48 17.51
C ILE A 316 1.77 -23.08 16.20
N ASN A 317 0.50 -23.49 16.13
CA ASN A 317 -0.09 -24.00 14.89
C ASN A 317 0.02 -22.99 13.73
N ILE A 318 -0.39 -21.74 13.96
CA ILE A 318 -0.27 -20.65 12.96
C ILE A 318 1.19 -20.45 12.52
N CYS A 319 2.13 -20.58 13.46
CA CYS A 319 3.55 -20.40 13.15
C CYS A 319 4.10 -21.53 12.29
N VAL A 320 3.78 -22.78 12.60
CA VAL A 320 4.21 -23.94 11.80
C VAL A 320 3.60 -23.88 10.41
N GLU A 321 2.31 -23.54 10.29
CA GLU A 321 1.69 -23.33 8.98
C GLU A 321 2.41 -22.22 8.18
N ALA A 322 2.65 -21.06 8.79
CA ALA A 322 3.35 -19.97 8.12
C ALA A 322 4.80 -20.31 7.76
N LEU A 323 5.50 -21.14 8.56
CA LEU A 323 6.82 -21.66 8.22
C LEU A 323 6.77 -22.51 6.96
N HIS A 324 5.79 -23.40 6.82
CA HIS A 324 5.62 -24.19 5.58
C HIS A 324 5.35 -23.32 4.34
N ASP A 325 4.67 -22.18 4.49
CA ASP A 325 4.37 -21.31 3.36
C ASP A 325 5.58 -20.48 2.88
N VAL A 326 6.53 -20.18 3.76
CA VAL A 326 7.64 -19.24 3.45
C VAL A 326 9.02 -19.87 3.47
N MET A 327 9.20 -21.05 4.09
CA MET A 327 10.49 -21.72 4.14
C MET A 327 10.69 -22.59 2.92
N THR A 328 11.82 -22.41 2.25
CA THR A 328 12.27 -23.25 1.14
C THR A 328 13.51 -24.02 1.58
N GLU A 329 13.54 -25.32 1.37
CA GLU A 329 14.72 -26.15 1.65
C GLU A 329 15.75 -25.97 0.52
N ASP A 330 16.99 -25.67 0.90
CA ASP A 330 18.13 -25.68 -0.01
C ASP A 330 18.53 -27.14 -0.29
N PRO A 331 18.45 -27.63 -1.56
CA PRO A 331 18.75 -29.01 -1.89
C PRO A 331 20.21 -29.42 -1.65
N GLU A 332 21.14 -28.45 -1.63
CA GLU A 332 22.57 -28.71 -1.50
C GLU A 332 23.02 -28.79 -0.04
N THR A 333 22.45 -27.94 0.82
CA THR A 333 22.83 -27.85 2.23
C THR A 333 21.81 -28.50 3.17
N GLY A 334 20.59 -28.77 2.72
CA GLY A 334 19.46 -29.21 3.54
C GLY A 334 18.98 -28.15 4.52
N THR A 335 19.39 -26.88 4.37
CA THR A 335 19.01 -25.79 5.27
C THR A 335 17.76 -25.09 4.77
N PHE A 336 16.90 -24.65 5.68
CA PHE A 336 15.74 -23.83 5.35
C PHE A 336 16.12 -22.36 5.16
N LYS A 337 15.56 -21.73 4.12
CA LYS A 337 15.65 -20.30 3.84
C LYS A 337 14.26 -19.69 3.76
N ASP A 338 14.05 -18.61 4.50
CA ASP A 338 12.84 -17.79 4.41
C ASP A 338 12.84 -17.01 3.08
N CYS A 339 11.94 -17.37 2.15
CA CYS A 339 11.90 -16.79 0.81
C CYS A 339 11.29 -15.38 0.77
N MET A 340 10.68 -14.92 1.88
CA MET A 340 10.12 -13.57 1.99
C MET A 340 11.17 -12.54 2.40
N LEU A 341 12.35 -12.98 2.85
CA LEU A 341 13.44 -12.09 3.24
C LEU A 341 14.04 -11.37 2.03
N MET A 342 14.08 -10.05 2.10
CA MET A 342 14.73 -9.22 1.09
C MET A 342 16.13 -8.84 1.57
N SER A 343 17.13 -9.03 0.70
CA SER A 343 18.49 -8.57 0.98
C SER A 343 18.71 -7.18 0.36
N HIS A 344 19.46 -6.32 1.06
CA HIS A 344 19.83 -4.99 0.55
C HIS A 344 20.65 -5.03 -0.76
N PHE A 345 21.24 -6.18 -1.10
CA PHE A 345 22.19 -6.33 -2.20
C PHE A 345 21.59 -6.94 -3.47
N GLU A 346 20.34 -7.38 -3.44
CA GLU A 346 19.61 -7.80 -4.65
C GLU A 346 19.05 -6.55 -5.35
N GLU A 347 19.92 -5.89 -6.12
CA GLU A 347 19.44 -5.07 -7.23
C GLU A 347 18.85 -6.02 -8.28
N PRO A 348 17.55 -5.92 -8.60
CA PRO A 348 17.01 -6.68 -9.72
C PRO A 348 17.81 -6.29 -10.95
N LYS A 349 18.39 -7.28 -11.63
CA LYS A 349 18.99 -7.08 -12.93
C LYS A 349 17.85 -6.76 -13.89
N LEU A 350 17.57 -5.48 -14.08
CA LEU A 350 16.64 -5.04 -15.11
C LEU A 350 17.13 -5.63 -16.43
N SER A 351 16.27 -6.38 -17.11
CA SER A 351 16.57 -6.77 -18.49
C SER A 351 16.55 -5.51 -19.37
N ASP A 352 17.22 -5.53 -20.53
CA ASP A 352 17.24 -4.38 -21.45
C ASP A 352 15.83 -3.96 -21.94
N ASP A 353 14.82 -4.83 -21.76
CA ASP A 353 13.42 -4.61 -22.15
C ASP A 353 12.52 -4.13 -20.98
N GLU A 354 13.03 -4.06 -19.74
CA GLU A 354 12.23 -3.60 -18.58
C GLU A 354 12.28 -2.08 -18.44
N GLU A 355 11.12 -1.45 -18.28
CA GLU A 355 11.03 -0.03 -18.02
C GLU A 355 11.75 0.34 -16.71
N PRO A 356 12.47 1.48 -16.67
CA PRO A 356 13.14 1.90 -15.46
C PRO A 356 12.11 2.14 -14.34
N PRO A 357 12.41 1.72 -13.09
CA PRO A 357 11.46 1.86 -11.99
C PRO A 357 11.16 3.33 -11.69
N THR A 358 9.89 3.61 -11.39
CA THR A 358 9.45 4.94 -10.97
C THR A 358 10.03 5.32 -9.62
N GLU A 359 9.92 6.61 -9.23
CA GLU A 359 10.33 7.03 -7.88
C GLU A 359 9.47 6.37 -6.79
N GLN A 360 8.19 6.10 -7.07
CA GLN A 360 7.32 5.33 -6.18
C GLN A 360 7.76 3.87 -6.04
N ASP A 361 8.20 3.21 -7.11
CA ASP A 361 8.68 1.82 -7.03
C ASP A 361 9.93 1.73 -6.14
N LYS A 362 10.83 2.71 -6.25
CA LYS A 362 11.99 2.84 -5.36
C LYS A 362 11.56 2.98 -3.89
N ARG A 363 10.57 3.83 -3.60
CA ARG A 363 10.02 3.99 -2.23
C ARG A 363 9.37 2.72 -1.71
N LYS A 364 8.57 2.03 -2.53
CA LYS A 364 7.96 0.75 -2.16
C LYS A 364 9.02 -0.32 -1.86
N LYS A 365 10.10 -0.38 -2.65
CA LYS A 365 11.23 -1.28 -2.41
C LYS A 365 11.94 -0.95 -1.09
N LEU A 366 12.25 0.32 -0.83
CA LEU A 366 12.87 0.75 0.42
C LEU A 366 11.99 0.42 1.63
N LEU A 367 10.69 0.69 1.54
CA LEU A 367 9.75 0.33 2.59
C LEU A 367 9.66 -1.18 2.81
N ALA A 368 9.69 -1.98 1.73
CA ALA A 368 9.69 -3.43 1.86
C ALA A 368 10.91 -3.93 2.63
N LEU A 369 12.09 -3.34 2.42
CA LEU A 369 13.32 -3.68 3.16
C LEU A 369 13.23 -3.38 4.67
N GLU A 370 12.37 -2.44 5.08
CA GLU A 370 12.14 -2.08 6.49
C GLU A 370 10.96 -2.81 7.12
N ASP A 371 10.07 -3.40 6.31
CA ASP A 371 8.89 -4.12 6.77
C ASP A 371 9.31 -5.40 7.51
N PRO A 372 8.82 -5.68 8.74
CA PRO A 372 9.10 -6.91 9.47
C PRO A 372 8.85 -8.19 8.66
N VAL A 373 7.87 -8.19 7.75
CA VAL A 373 7.56 -9.35 6.90
C VAL A 373 8.73 -9.74 6.00
N HIS A 374 9.56 -8.76 5.58
CA HIS A 374 10.68 -8.98 4.66
C HIS A 374 12.06 -8.76 5.31
N SER A 375 12.11 -8.24 6.53
CA SER A 375 13.36 -7.99 7.27
C SER A 375 13.59 -8.97 8.43
N VAL A 376 12.54 -9.64 8.93
CA VAL A 376 12.62 -10.59 10.04
C VAL A 376 12.48 -12.03 9.52
N SER A 377 13.44 -12.89 9.84
CA SER A 377 13.36 -14.33 9.55
C SER A 377 12.32 -14.96 10.46
N LEU A 378 11.30 -15.59 9.90
CA LEU A 378 10.27 -16.22 10.71
C LEU A 378 10.85 -17.36 11.57
N GLN A 379 11.74 -18.17 11.01
CA GLN A 379 12.41 -19.28 11.70
C GLN A 379 13.17 -18.80 12.94
N GLN A 380 13.96 -17.72 12.79
CA GLN A 380 14.74 -17.15 13.88
C GLN A 380 13.84 -16.52 14.93
N PHE A 381 12.80 -15.80 14.50
CA PHE A 381 11.87 -15.14 15.40
C PHE A 381 11.10 -16.15 16.26
N VAL A 382 10.64 -17.26 15.66
CA VAL A 382 10.02 -18.38 16.38
C VAL A 382 10.97 -18.93 17.43
N TYR A 383 12.22 -19.24 17.05
CA TYR A 383 13.23 -19.77 17.98
C TYR A 383 13.45 -18.84 19.18
N GLU A 384 13.68 -17.55 18.92
CA GLU A 384 13.94 -16.55 19.97
C GLU A 384 12.76 -16.39 20.93
N LYS A 385 11.53 -16.36 20.39
CA LYS A 385 10.31 -16.22 21.19
C LYS A 385 10.03 -17.44 22.06
N LEU A 386 10.25 -18.64 21.53
CA LEU A 386 10.13 -19.88 22.32
C LEU A 386 11.21 -19.97 23.40
N LYS A 387 12.46 -19.59 23.09
CA LYS A 387 13.54 -19.53 24.08
C LYS A 387 13.26 -18.52 25.18
N ALA A 388 12.72 -17.35 24.83
CA ALA A 388 12.31 -16.35 25.80
C ALA A 388 11.17 -16.87 26.71
N GLN A 389 10.17 -17.56 26.14
CA GLN A 389 9.09 -18.18 26.92
C GLN A 389 9.63 -19.25 27.87
N GLN A 390 10.54 -20.11 27.39
CA GLN A 390 11.21 -21.13 28.20
C GLN A 390 12.01 -20.51 29.35
N ALA A 391 12.76 -19.44 29.09
CA ALA A 391 13.54 -18.74 30.11
C ALA A 391 12.65 -18.11 31.19
N MET A 392 11.46 -17.62 30.81
CA MET A 392 10.52 -16.99 31.74
C MET A 392 9.83 -18.01 32.66
N MET A 393 9.42 -19.18 32.13
CA MET A 393 8.66 -20.18 32.89
C MET A 393 9.51 -21.30 33.50
N GLY A 394 10.76 -21.44 33.05
CA GLY A 394 11.60 -22.59 33.35
C GLY A 394 11.21 -23.84 32.56
N ASP A 395 12.12 -24.84 32.53
CA ASP A 395 11.96 -26.04 31.69
C ASP A 395 10.69 -26.84 32.00
N GLN A 396 10.31 -26.95 33.27
CA GLN A 396 9.09 -27.67 33.66
C GLN A 396 7.82 -26.95 33.20
N GLY A 397 7.73 -25.62 33.42
CA GLY A 397 6.56 -24.83 33.02
C GLY A 397 6.41 -24.77 31.50
N PHE A 398 7.54 -24.62 30.78
CA PHE A 398 7.54 -24.67 29.32
C PHE A 398 7.18 -26.05 28.79
N GLY A 399 7.65 -27.12 29.44
CA GLY A 399 7.27 -28.50 29.10
C GLY A 399 5.75 -28.70 29.14
N VAL A 400 5.09 -28.22 30.19
CA VAL A 400 3.62 -28.29 30.31
C VAL A 400 2.91 -27.53 29.18
N LEU A 401 3.41 -26.35 28.78
CA LEU A 401 2.86 -25.64 27.61
C LEU A 401 3.03 -26.43 26.33
N MET A 402 4.21 -27.01 26.10
CA MET A 402 4.49 -27.80 24.90
C MET A 402 3.66 -29.08 24.83
N GLU A 403 3.25 -29.66 25.97
CA GLU A 403 2.32 -30.80 26.02
C GLU A 403 0.91 -30.45 25.50
N THR A 404 0.55 -29.17 25.45
CA THR A 404 -0.73 -28.73 24.84
C THR A 404 -0.70 -28.70 23.31
N VAL A 405 0.50 -28.75 22.71
CA VAL A 405 0.71 -28.72 21.27
C VAL A 405 0.70 -30.15 20.72
N ASP A 406 0.02 -30.37 19.60
CA ASP A 406 -0.02 -31.68 18.96
C ASP A 406 1.40 -32.20 18.64
N THR A 407 1.63 -33.49 18.87
CA THR A 407 2.96 -34.10 18.73
C THR A 407 3.53 -33.98 17.32
N GLU A 408 2.69 -33.97 16.28
CA GLU A 408 3.12 -33.79 14.89
C GLU A 408 3.56 -32.34 14.63
N LEU A 409 2.84 -31.35 15.16
CA LEU A 409 3.24 -29.94 15.08
C LEU A 409 4.56 -29.70 15.81
N VAL A 410 4.76 -30.31 16.98
CA VAL A 410 6.04 -30.23 17.71
C VAL A 410 7.18 -30.82 16.88
N ARG A 411 6.94 -31.95 16.21
CA ARG A 411 7.93 -32.60 15.33
C ARG A 411 8.29 -31.69 14.14
N GLN A 412 7.31 -31.14 13.43
CA GLN A 412 7.52 -30.23 12.31
C GLN A 412 8.25 -28.96 12.74
N LEU A 413 7.85 -28.38 13.87
CA LEU A 413 8.53 -27.23 14.47
C LEU A 413 9.99 -27.56 14.77
N GLN A 414 10.28 -28.72 15.35
CA GLN A 414 11.65 -29.15 15.62
C GLN A 414 12.47 -29.32 14.34
N GLU A 415 11.89 -29.80 13.23
CA GLU A 415 12.57 -29.89 11.94
C GLU A 415 12.99 -28.52 11.42
N PHE A 416 12.10 -27.52 11.49
CA PHE A 416 12.47 -26.15 11.14
C PHE A 416 13.52 -25.55 12.07
N LEU A 417 13.55 -25.95 13.34
CA LEU A 417 14.52 -25.42 14.29
C LEU A 417 15.86 -26.18 14.31
N GLN A 418 15.95 -27.33 13.62
CA GLN A 418 17.19 -28.09 13.46
C GLN A 418 18.14 -27.34 12.52
N GLY A 419 19.06 -26.56 13.09
CA GLY A 419 20.07 -25.81 12.32
C GLY A 419 20.36 -24.40 12.84
N LEU A 420 19.60 -23.92 13.83
CA LEU A 420 19.82 -22.65 14.53
C LEU A 420 20.72 -22.76 15.75
#